data_AF-A0A529GJU2-F1
#
_entry.id   AF-A0A529GJU2-F1
#
_cell.length_a   1.000
_cell.length_b   1.000
_cell.length_c   1.000
_cell.angle_alpha   90.00
_cell.angle_beta   90.00
_cell.angle_gamma   90.00
#
_symmetry.space_group_name_H-M   'P 1'
#
loop_
_entity.id
_entity.type
_entity.pdbx_description
1 polymer ?
#
loop_
_entity_poly.entity_id
_entity_poly.type
_entity_poly.pdbx_seq_one_letter_code
_entity_poly.pdbx_strand_id
1 'polypeptide(L)' 'IMGHPAAGIAWLVNKLHAVGGGLKKGQIVLAGSFTRPVDIAKGDVIQADYGPVGSIGVSFV' A
#
# COMPACT_ATOMS: atom_id res chain seq x y z
N ILE A 1 3.98 8.55 -4.30
CA ILE A 1 3.70 7.57 -5.39
C ILE A 1 2.86 8.25 -6.46
N MET A 2 3.17 8.08 -7.75
CA MET A 2 2.45 8.68 -8.90
C MET A 2 2.07 10.18 -8.75
N GLY A 3 2.93 11.01 -8.15
CA GLY A 3 2.65 12.42 -7.83
C GLY A 3 1.71 12.64 -6.64
N HIS A 4 0.64 11.85 -6.50
CA HIS A 4 -0.28 11.87 -5.36
C HIS A 4 -0.73 10.44 -4.99
N PRO A 5 -0.78 10.04 -3.69
CA PRO A 5 -1.14 8.67 -3.28
C PRO A 5 -2.48 8.17 -3.83
N ALA A 6 -3.49 9.02 -3.95
CA ALA A 6 -4.79 8.63 -4.51
C ALA A 6 -4.81 8.43 -6.03
N ALA A 7 -3.79 8.90 -6.78
CA ALA A 7 -3.78 8.84 -8.25
C ALA A 7 -3.78 7.41 -8.78
N GLY A 8 -3.06 6.50 -8.11
CA GLY A 8 -3.06 5.07 -8.46
C GLY A 8 -4.43 4.42 -8.30
N ILE A 9 -5.22 4.86 -7.32
CA ILE A 9 -6.58 4.35 -7.09
C ILE A 9 -7.52 4.78 -8.22
N ALA A 10 -7.46 6.06 -8.62
CA ALA A 10 -8.24 6.57 -9.74
C ALA A 10 -7.91 5.82 -11.03
N TRP A 11 -6.62 5.59 -11.31
CA TRP A 11 -6.18 4.78 -12.44
C TRP A 11 -6.72 3.35 -12.38
N LEU A 12 -6.63 2.69 -11.21
CA LEU A 12 -7.09 1.32 -11.02
C LEU A 12 -8.58 1.18 -11.31
N VAL A 13 -9.42 2.07 -10.77
CA VAL A 13 -10.87 2.05 -10.99
C VAL A 13 -11.20 2.16 -12.48
N ASN A 14 -10.53 3.06 -13.20
CA ASN A 14 -10.73 3.21 -14.65
C ASN A 14 -10.34 1.95 -15.42
N LYS A 15 -9.26 1.27 -15.01
CA LYS A 15 -8.84 -0.01 -15.64
C LYS A 15 -9.80 -1.15 -15.35
N LEU A 16 -10.28 -1.26 -14.11
CA LEU A 16 -11.26 -2.28 -13.73
C LEU A 16 -12.57 -2.10 -14.50
N HIS A 17 -13.03 -0.85 -14.64
CA HIS A 17 -14.25 -0.54 -15.39
C HIS A 17 -14.19 -1.05 -16.84
N ALA A 18 -13.04 -0.89 -17.51
CA ALA A 18 -12.86 -1.34 -18.89
C ALA A 18 -13.02 -2.86 -19.08
N VAL A 19 -12.90 -3.67 -18.01
CA VAL A 19 -13.11 -5.12 -18.03
C VAL A 19 -14.38 -5.55 -17.29
N GLY A 20 -15.31 -4.62 -17.07
CA GLY A 20 -16.59 -4.89 -16.37
C GLY A 20 -16.47 -5.06 -14.85
N GLY A 21 -15.31 -4.72 -14.28
CA GLY A 21 -15.04 -4.76 -12.84
C GLY A 21 -15.19 -3.40 -12.16
N GLY A 22 -14.96 -3.37 -10.86
CA GLY A 22 -14.95 -2.15 -10.06
C GLY A 22 -14.59 -2.43 -8.60
N LEU A 23 -14.35 -1.37 -7.84
CA LEU A 23 -14.17 -1.45 -6.40
C LEU A 23 -15.52 -1.42 -5.68
N LYS A 24 -15.63 -2.20 -4.60
CA LYS A 24 -16.81 -2.29 -3.75
C LYS A 24 -16.60 -1.53 -2.45
N LYS A 25 -17.69 -1.01 -1.88
CA LYS A 25 -17.68 -0.40 -0.55
C LYS A 25 -17.06 -1.36 0.47
N GLY A 26 -16.16 -0.82 1.31
CA GLY A 26 -15.48 -1.58 2.36
C GLY A 26 -14.20 -2.29 1.90
N GLN A 27 -13.84 -2.24 0.61
CA GLN A 27 -12.54 -2.75 0.17
C GLN A 27 -11.40 -1.83 0.63
N ILE A 28 -10.35 -2.46 1.14
CA ILE A 28 -9.07 -1.80 1.45
C ILE A 28 -8.17 -1.99 0.23
N VAL A 29 -7.61 -0.88 -0.27
CA VAL A 29 -6.72 -0.89 -1.43
C VAL A 29 -5.41 -0.21 -1.07
N LEU A 30 -4.29 -0.90 -1.33
CA LEU A 30 -2.96 -0.34 -1.16
C LEU A 30 -2.57 0.45 -2.42
N ALA A 31 -2.31 1.74 -2.25
CA ALA A 31 -2.01 2.66 -3.35
C ALA A 31 -0.61 2.48 -3.99
N GLY A 32 0.25 1.69 -3.33
CA GLY A 32 1.64 1.47 -3.74
C GLY A 32 2.65 2.00 -2.72
N SER A 33 3.87 1.48 -2.79
CA SER A 33 4.97 1.86 -1.90
C SER A 33 5.58 3.22 -2.29
N PHE A 34 6.06 3.97 -1.29
CA PHE A 34 6.86 5.18 -1.48
C PHE A 34 8.35 4.96 -1.15
N THR A 35 8.73 3.75 -0.73
CA THR A 35 10.12 3.32 -0.51
C THR A 35 10.43 2.12 -1.41
N ARG A 36 11.73 1.82 -1.56
CA ARG A 36 12.16 0.55 -2.16
C ARG A 36 11.85 -0.60 -1.19
N PRO A 37 11.60 -1.82 -1.70
CA PRO A 37 11.58 -3.01 -0.88
C PRO A 37 12.87 -3.15 -0.08
N VAL A 38 12.76 -3.73 1.12
CA VAL A 38 13.88 -4.06 1.99
C VAL A 38 13.87 -5.58 2.14
N ASP A 39 15.03 -6.20 1.97
CA ASP A 39 15.18 -7.65 2.16
C ASP A 39 15.01 -7.99 3.66
N ILE A 40 14.35 -9.11 3.94
CA ILE A 40 14.00 -9.54 5.31
C ILE A 40 14.51 -10.95 5.52
N ALA A 41 15.13 -11.19 6.67
CA ALA A 41 15.59 -12.48 7.14
C ALA A 41 14.87 -12.89 8.45
N LYS A 42 15.00 -14.18 8.80
CA LYS A 42 14.53 -14.70 10.09
C LYS A 42 15.25 -13.98 11.24
N GLY A 43 14.49 -13.49 12.21
CA GLY A 43 14.96 -12.73 13.36
C GLY A 43 14.83 -11.22 13.18
N ASP A 44 14.53 -10.72 11.98
CA ASP A 44 14.42 -9.28 11.75
C ASP A 44 13.17 -8.69 12.40
N VAL A 45 13.32 -7.47 12.91
CA VAL A 45 12.21 -6.65 13.41
C VAL A 45 12.18 -5.38 12.58
N ILE A 46 11.06 -5.14 11.89
CA ILE A 46 10.87 -3.99 11.01
C ILE A 46 9.86 -3.05 11.65
N GLN A 47 10.22 -1.76 11.73
CA GLN A 47 9.32 -0.69 12.12
C GLN A 47 9.20 0.33 10.99
N ALA A 48 7.96 0.62 10.58
CA ALA A 48 7.64 1.73 9.70
C ALA A 48 6.96 2.83 10.53
N ASP A 49 7.65 3.95 10.73
CA ASP A 49 7.14 5.13 11.42
C ASP A 49 6.59 6.15 10.40
N TYR A 50 5.31 6.48 10.52
CA TYR A 50 4.63 7.47 9.69
C TYR A 50 4.43 8.82 10.42
N GLY A 51 5.10 9.01 11.56
CA GLY A 51 5.05 10.22 12.37
C GLY A 51 3.68 10.39 13.04
N PRO A 52 2.99 11.53 12.84
CA PRO A 52 1.73 11.82 13.55
C PRO A 52 0.59 10.81 13.32
N VAL A 53 0.65 10.01 12.25
CA VAL A 53 -0.37 8.99 11.94
C VAL A 53 -0.03 7.60 12.50
N GLY A 54 1.05 7.50 13.29
CA GLY A 54 1.44 6.31 14.03
C GLY A 54 2.51 5.47 13.33
N SER A 55 2.70 4.25 13.83
CA SER A 55 3.73 3.33 13.35
C SER A 55 3.22 1.89 13.25
N ILE A 56 3.83 1.13 12.36
CA ILE A 56 3.58 -0.31 12.18
C ILE A 56 4.87 -1.06 12.51
N GLY A 57 4.78 -2.07 13.36
CA GLY A 57 5.90 -2.93 13.74
C GLY A 57 5.58 -4.40 13.44
N VAL A 58 6.57 -5.13 12.92
CA VAL A 58 6.47 -6.57 12.67
C VAL A 58 7.78 -7.26 13.02
N SER A 59 7.69 -8.45 13.62
CA SER A 59 8.84 -9.33 13.89
C SER A 59 8.71 -10.59 13.04
N PHE A 60 9.80 -11.00 12.42
CA PHE A 60 9.89 -12.19 11.59
C PHE A 60 10.60 -13.29 12.39
N VAL A 61 9.86 -14.32 12.83
CA VAL A 61 10.36 -15.39 13.73
C VAL A 61 10.58 -16.73 13.05
#